data_AF-A0A3P5Y058-F1
#
_entry.id   AF-A0A3P5Y058-F1
#
_cell.length_a   1.000
_cell.length_b   1.000
_cell.length_c   1.000
_cell.angle_alpha   90.00
_cell.angle_beta   90.00
_cell.angle_gamma   90.00
#
_symmetry.space_group_name_H-M   'P 1'
#
loop_
_entity.id
_entity.type
_entity.pdbx_description
1 polymer ?
#
loop_
_entity_poly.entity_id
_entity_poly.type
_entity_poly.pdbx_seq_one_letter_code
_entity_poly.pdbx_strand_id
1 'polypeptide(L)'
;MLQTVFDTTESLITDDEEYERLVAFKQKLFRNFKDTKPAKLRGLTSKGIGVMESQHRKVTYRMKYRGMYWSLKGAYAMAKLILLERIDQLENLFFGDWRRQYAIYEENSFSAGRADRHLTNVSPMRTYKSGHKKGE
;
A
#
# COMPACT_ATOMS: atom_id res chain seq x y z
N MET A 1 31.12 -20.99 -8.54
CA MET A 1 31.19 -20.28 -7.24
C MET A 1 29.99 -20.65 -6.35
N LEU A 2 28.78 -20.09 -6.54
CA LEU A 2 27.65 -20.37 -5.63
C LEU A 2 27.17 -21.83 -5.67
N GLN A 3 27.09 -22.43 -6.87
CA GLN A 3 26.66 -23.82 -7.04
C GLN A 3 27.61 -24.80 -6.33
N THR A 4 28.92 -24.61 -6.50
CA THR A 4 29.97 -25.40 -5.86
C THR A 4 29.89 -25.38 -4.33
N VAL A 5 29.52 -24.25 -3.74
CA VAL A 5 29.32 -24.13 -2.28
C VAL A 5 28.14 -25.00 -1.85
N PHE A 6 27.02 -24.93 -2.57
CA PHE A 6 25.86 -25.78 -2.27
C PHE A 6 26.19 -27.27 -2.42
N ASP A 7 26.89 -27.65 -3.49
CA ASP A 7 27.27 -29.04 -3.74
C ASP A 7 28.21 -29.57 -2.63
N THR A 8 29.07 -28.70 -2.07
CA THR A 8 29.91 -29.05 -0.91
C THR A 8 29.08 -29.20 0.36
N THR A 9 28.12 -28.30 0.62
CA THR A 9 27.24 -28.41 1.79
C THR A 9 26.32 -29.62 1.72
N GLU A 10 25.82 -29.97 0.53
CA GLU A 10 25.04 -31.18 0.30
C GLU A 10 25.83 -32.44 0.65
N SER A 11 27.12 -32.46 0.33
CA SER A 11 28.01 -33.58 0.67
C SER A 11 28.31 -33.71 2.18
N LEU A 12 28.11 -32.66 2.97
CA LEU A 12 28.40 -32.66 4.42
C LEU A 12 27.16 -32.98 5.26
N ILE A 13 25.96 -32.82 4.71
CA ILE A 13 24.71 -33.11 5.41
C ILE A 13 24.50 -34.62 5.46
N THR A 14 24.21 -35.12 6.66
CA THR A 14 23.93 -36.56 6.89
C THR A 14 22.47 -36.81 7.26
N ASP A 15 21.73 -35.75 7.63
CA ASP A 15 20.33 -35.82 8.01
C ASP A 15 19.40 -35.45 6.84
N ASP A 16 18.37 -36.26 6.62
CA ASP A 16 17.44 -36.10 5.50
C ASP A 16 16.56 -34.84 5.65
N GLU A 17 16.19 -34.44 6.88
CA GLU A 17 15.39 -33.22 7.09
C GLU A 17 16.20 -31.94 6.84
N GLU A 18 17.48 -31.93 7.21
CA GLU A 18 18.41 -30.86 6.86
C GLU A 18 18.66 -30.79 5.35
N TYR A 19 18.76 -31.93 4.68
CA TYR A 19 18.95 -32.01 3.24
C TYR A 19 17.76 -31.39 2.50
N GLU A 20 16.53 -31.79 2.84
CA GLU A 20 15.31 -31.22 2.24
C GLU A 20 15.20 -29.70 2.45
N ARG A 21 15.53 -29.21 3.65
CA ARG A 21 15.58 -27.77 3.93
C ARG A 21 16.60 -27.05 3.06
N LEU A 22 17.78 -27.63 2.88
CA LEU A 22 18.83 -27.06 2.05
C LEU A 22 18.45 -27.06 0.58
N VAL A 23 17.86 -28.15 0.06
CA VAL A 23 17.37 -28.23 -1.32
C VAL A 23 16.30 -27.18 -1.59
N ALA A 24 15.31 -27.05 -0.69
CA ALA A 24 14.26 -26.03 -0.79
C ALA A 24 14.85 -24.61 -0.78
N PHE A 25 15.86 -24.37 0.06
CA PHE A 25 16.57 -23.09 0.11
C PHE A 25 17.38 -22.82 -1.17
N LYS A 26 18.16 -23.78 -1.64
CA LYS A 26 18.94 -23.73 -2.89
C LYS A 26 18.05 -23.35 -4.06
N GLN A 27 16.95 -24.08 -4.26
CA GLN A 27 15.98 -23.80 -5.32
C GLN A 27 15.40 -22.39 -5.23
N LYS A 28 14.99 -21.97 -4.02
CA LYS A 28 14.44 -20.63 -3.80
C LYS A 28 15.47 -19.53 -4.09
N LEU A 29 16.72 -19.72 -3.68
CA LEU A 29 17.80 -18.76 -3.88
C LEU A 29 18.15 -18.64 -5.36
N PHE A 30 18.33 -19.75 -6.07
CA PHE A 30 18.65 -19.73 -7.50
C PHE A 30 17.52 -19.09 -8.33
N ARG A 31 16.25 -19.45 -8.04
CA ARG A 31 15.08 -18.86 -8.71
C ARG A 31 15.03 -17.33 -8.54
N ASN A 32 15.39 -16.84 -7.37
CA ASN A 32 15.29 -15.43 -7.00
C ASN A 32 16.66 -14.75 -6.88
N PHE A 33 17.71 -15.27 -7.51
CA PHE A 33 19.07 -14.77 -7.27
C PHE A 33 19.24 -13.31 -7.72
N LYS A 34 18.57 -12.93 -8.82
CA LYS A 34 18.44 -11.52 -9.26
C LYS A 34 17.92 -10.58 -8.15
N ASP A 35 17.10 -11.12 -7.24
CA ASP A 35 16.47 -10.43 -6.13
C ASP A 35 17.36 -10.36 -4.88
N THR A 36 18.60 -10.84 -4.94
CA THR A 36 19.63 -10.61 -3.91
C THR A 36 20.50 -9.37 -4.14
N LYS A 37 20.46 -8.78 -5.35
CA LYS A 37 21.18 -7.54 -5.70
C LYS A 37 20.96 -6.44 -4.63
N PRO A 38 22.02 -5.92 -4.00
CA PRO A 38 21.92 -4.86 -2.99
C PRO A 38 21.13 -3.64 -3.48
N ALA A 39 20.38 -2.99 -2.58
CA ALA A 39 19.53 -1.84 -2.89
C ALA A 39 20.27 -0.75 -3.69
N LYS A 40 21.52 -0.44 -3.30
CA LYS A 40 22.38 0.54 -4.01
C LYS A 40 22.56 0.21 -5.49
N LEU A 41 22.77 -1.07 -5.82
CA LEU A 41 22.97 -1.53 -7.19
C LEU A 41 21.64 -1.66 -7.96
N ARG A 42 20.49 -1.49 -7.28
CA ARG A 42 19.16 -1.38 -7.89
C ARG A 42 18.70 0.07 -8.10
N GLY A 43 19.52 1.07 -7.74
CA GLY A 43 19.10 2.47 -7.72
C GLY A 43 18.15 2.80 -6.58
N LEU A 44 18.09 1.95 -5.54
CA LEU A 44 17.24 2.15 -4.36
C LEU A 44 18.09 2.62 -3.17
N THR A 45 17.50 3.46 -2.32
CA THR A 45 18.15 3.91 -1.08
C THR A 45 18.27 2.72 -0.11
N SER A 46 19.40 2.63 0.62
CA SER A 46 19.67 1.49 1.50
C SER A 46 18.83 1.45 2.78
N LYS A 47 17.96 2.44 3.01
CA LYS A 47 17.14 2.58 4.24
C LYS A 47 15.73 1.97 4.14
N GLY A 48 15.38 1.27 3.04
CA GLY A 48 13.99 0.92 2.74
C GLY A 48 13.35 -0.20 3.57
N ILE A 49 14.05 -1.32 3.81
CA ILE A 49 13.41 -2.56 4.29
C ILE A 49 12.87 -2.42 5.72
N GLY A 50 13.70 -1.97 6.68
CA GLY A 50 13.26 -1.79 8.07
C GLY A 50 12.16 -0.73 8.22
N VAL A 51 12.17 0.29 7.36
CA VAL A 51 11.10 1.29 7.33
C VAL A 51 9.79 0.65 6.87
N MET A 52 9.80 -0.13 5.78
CA MET A 52 8.60 -0.82 5.30
C MET A 52 8.00 -1.77 6.35
N GLU A 53 8.83 -2.59 7.00
CA GLU A 53 8.39 -3.50 8.06
C GLU A 53 7.79 -2.74 9.26
N SER A 54 8.44 -1.65 9.68
CA SER A 54 7.94 -0.81 10.77
C SER A 54 6.60 -0.16 10.45
N GLN A 55 6.38 0.30 9.20
CA GLN A 55 5.10 0.89 8.81
C GLN A 55 4.00 -0.17 8.70
N HIS A 56 4.29 -1.34 8.12
CA HIS A 56 3.33 -2.42 8.00
C HIS A 56 2.85 -2.89 9.38
N ARG A 57 3.76 -2.99 10.36
CA ARG A 57 3.46 -3.35 11.76
C ARG A 57 2.41 -2.42 12.38
N LYS A 58 2.44 -1.12 12.09
CA LYS A 58 1.47 -0.13 12.61
C LYS A 58 0.04 -0.46 12.17
N VAL A 59 -0.12 -0.91 10.93
CA VAL A 59 -1.42 -1.32 10.38
C VAL A 59 -1.83 -2.67 10.97
N THR A 60 -0.96 -3.68 10.87
CA THR A 60 -1.26 -5.04 11.33
C THR A 60 -1.60 -5.08 12.83
N TYR A 61 -0.93 -4.29 13.67
CA TYR A 61 -1.14 -4.33 15.13
C TYR A 61 -2.48 -3.75 15.55
N ARG A 62 -3.00 -2.74 14.85
CA ARG A 62 -4.33 -2.20 15.11
C ARG A 62 -5.44 -3.17 14.67
N MET A 63 -5.17 -3.99 13.65
CA MET A 63 -6.15 -4.87 13.01
C MET A 63 -6.15 -6.31 13.55
N LYS A 64 -5.00 -6.82 14.03
CA LYS A 64 -4.87 -8.18 14.60
C LYS A 64 -5.60 -8.27 15.94
N TYR A 65 -6.04 -9.47 16.31
CA TYR A 65 -6.64 -9.80 17.61
C TYR A 65 -7.94 -9.05 17.95
N ARG A 66 -8.66 -8.55 16.94
CA ARG A 66 -9.96 -7.87 17.12
C ARG A 66 -11.16 -8.83 17.18
N GLY A 67 -10.94 -10.14 17.03
CA GLY A 67 -12.03 -11.13 16.93
C GLY A 67 -12.90 -10.98 15.67
N MET A 68 -12.49 -10.14 14.72
CA MET A 68 -13.22 -9.85 13.49
C MET A 68 -12.50 -10.42 12.27
N TYR A 69 -13.28 -10.97 11.33
CA TYR A 69 -12.84 -11.21 9.97
C TYR A 69 -13.10 -9.96 9.13
N TRP A 70 -12.05 -9.46 8.48
CA TRP A 70 -12.16 -8.27 7.65
C TRP A 70 -12.54 -8.67 6.22
N SER A 71 -13.62 -8.08 5.70
CA SER A 71 -13.84 -8.06 4.25
C SER A 71 -12.74 -7.25 3.57
N LEU A 72 -12.45 -7.51 2.28
CA LEU A 72 -11.44 -6.76 1.54
C LEU A 72 -11.67 -5.24 1.60
N LYS A 73 -12.94 -4.82 1.47
CA LYS A 73 -13.36 -3.42 1.57
C LYS A 73 -13.13 -2.86 2.98
N GLY A 74 -13.48 -3.63 4.02
CA GLY A 74 -13.29 -3.22 5.42
C GLY A 74 -11.81 -3.11 5.80
N ALA A 75 -10.99 -4.07 5.37
CA ALA A 75 -9.55 -4.06 5.57
C ALA A 75 -8.92 -2.82 4.93
N TYR A 76 -9.30 -2.52 3.69
CA TYR A 76 -8.80 -1.36 2.95
C TYR A 76 -9.22 -0.04 3.59
N ALA A 77 -10.48 0.08 4.01
CA ALA A 77 -10.98 1.27 4.71
C ALA A 77 -10.24 1.49 6.03
N MET A 78 -10.03 0.44 6.83
CA MET A 78 -9.28 0.54 8.08
C MET A 78 -7.82 0.92 7.86
N ALA A 79 -7.16 0.31 6.87
CA ALA A 79 -5.79 0.68 6.53
C ALA A 79 -5.69 2.16 6.16
N LYS A 80 -6.64 2.69 5.37
CA LYS A 80 -6.72 4.13 5.07
C LYS A 80 -6.93 4.98 6.32
N LEU A 81 -7.85 4.61 7.20
CA LEU A 81 -8.10 5.35 8.45
C LEU A 81 -6.85 5.41 9.33
N ILE A 82 -6.14 4.29 9.49
CA ILE A 82 -4.89 4.23 10.25
C ILE A 82 -3.82 5.12 9.60
N LEU A 83 -3.73 5.15 8.27
CA LEU A 83 -2.78 6.03 7.58
C LEU A 83 -3.15 7.51 7.76
N LEU A 84 -4.44 7.86 7.67
CA LEU A 84 -4.93 9.23 7.85
C LEU A 84 -4.75 9.73 9.29
N GLU A 85 -4.95 8.87 10.28
CA GLU A 85 -4.64 9.13 11.70
C GLU A 85 -3.16 9.50 11.85
N ARG A 86 -2.26 8.79 11.14
CA ARG A 86 -0.81 8.98 11.26
C ARG A 86 -0.27 10.25 10.61
N ILE A 87 -0.99 10.81 9.65
CA ILE A 87 -0.62 12.05 8.95
C ILE A 87 -1.46 13.24 9.43
N ASP A 88 -2.20 13.09 10.55
CA ASP A 88 -3.05 14.10 11.16
C ASP A 88 -4.13 14.67 10.22
N GLN A 89 -4.59 13.87 9.25
CA GLN A 89 -5.64 14.24 8.29
C GLN A 89 -6.99 13.58 8.57
N LEU A 90 -7.07 12.76 9.62
CA LEU A 90 -8.31 12.06 9.97
C LEU A 90 -9.44 13.03 10.30
N GLU A 91 -9.15 14.09 11.05
CA GLU A 91 -10.14 15.11 11.41
C GLU A 91 -10.68 15.82 10.17
N ASN A 92 -9.81 16.20 9.22
CA ASN A 92 -10.22 16.80 7.96
C ASN A 92 -11.06 15.84 7.08
N LEU A 93 -10.78 14.53 7.12
CA LEU A 93 -11.64 13.56 6.44
C LEU A 93 -13.07 13.60 7.00
N PHE A 94 -13.24 13.67 8.32
CA PHE A 94 -14.57 13.66 8.94
C PHE A 94 -15.24 15.03 9.00
N PHE A 95 -14.50 16.11 9.23
CA PHE A 95 -15.03 17.43 9.56
C PHE A 95 -14.52 18.55 8.64
N GLY A 96 -13.83 18.18 7.55
CA GLY A 96 -13.30 19.13 6.60
C GLY A 96 -14.36 19.94 5.87
N ASP A 97 -13.92 21.04 5.26
CA ASP A 97 -14.77 21.99 4.53
C ASP A 97 -15.52 21.34 3.35
N TRP A 98 -15.08 20.18 2.89
CA TRP A 98 -15.79 19.39 1.88
C TRP A 98 -17.24 19.12 2.28
N ARG A 99 -17.56 19.03 3.58
CA ARG A 99 -18.94 18.88 4.06
C ARG A 99 -19.81 20.08 3.74
N ARG A 100 -19.29 21.30 3.93
CA ARG A 100 -20.00 22.54 3.59
C ARG A 100 -20.24 22.62 2.09
N GLN A 101 -19.26 22.18 1.31
CA GLN A 101 -19.38 22.07 -0.15
C GLN A 101 -20.41 21.02 -0.56
N TYR A 102 -20.46 19.88 0.14
CA TYR A 102 -21.38 18.78 -0.16
C TYR A 102 -22.82 19.09 0.27
N ALA A 103 -23.02 19.82 1.37
CA ALA A 103 -24.34 20.23 1.85
C ALA A 103 -25.15 20.97 0.76
N ILE A 104 -24.47 21.75 -0.08
CA ILE A 104 -25.08 22.43 -1.24
C ILE A 104 -25.74 21.42 -2.19
N TYR A 105 -25.16 20.23 -2.36
CA TYR A 105 -25.69 19.18 -3.23
C TYR A 105 -26.73 18.30 -2.53
N GLU A 106 -26.70 18.20 -1.19
CA GLU A 106 -27.66 17.42 -0.41
C GLU A 106 -29.00 18.16 -0.26
N GLU A 107 -28.96 19.46 0.05
CA GLU A 107 -30.17 20.29 0.20
C GLU A 107 -30.84 20.59 -1.14
N ASN A 108 -30.06 20.60 -2.23
CA ASN A 108 -30.56 20.89 -3.55
C ASN A 108 -30.71 19.61 -4.38
N SER A 109 -31.95 19.11 -4.50
CA SER A 109 -32.36 18.09 -5.48
C SER A 109 -32.20 18.55 -6.95
N PHE A 110 -31.35 19.52 -7.25
CA PHE A 110 -31.12 20.00 -8.60
C PHE A 110 -30.13 19.10 -9.36
N SER A 111 -30.31 19.00 -10.67
CA SER A 111 -29.36 18.30 -11.53
C SER A 111 -27.96 18.92 -11.41
N ALA A 112 -26.91 18.09 -11.57
CA ALA A 112 -25.51 18.46 -11.35
C ALA A 112 -25.09 19.81 -11.97
N GLY A 113 -25.65 20.17 -13.14
CA GLY A 113 -25.36 21.44 -13.83
C GLY A 113 -26.00 22.70 -13.23
N ARG A 114 -26.95 22.59 -12.30
CA ARG A 114 -27.48 23.75 -11.54
C ARG A 114 -26.71 23.98 -10.24
N ALA A 115 -26.30 22.90 -9.56
CA ALA A 115 -25.47 23.01 -8.35
C ALA A 115 -24.09 23.64 -8.64
N ASP A 116 -23.48 23.26 -9.77
CA ASP A 116 -22.15 23.77 -10.18
C ASP A 116 -22.13 25.31 -10.39
N ARG A 117 -23.24 25.89 -10.89
CA ARG A 117 -23.38 27.35 -11.05
C ARG A 117 -23.40 28.10 -9.71
N HIS A 118 -23.93 27.50 -8.65
CA HIS A 118 -23.90 28.11 -7.31
C HIS A 118 -22.48 28.12 -6.72
N LEU A 119 -21.67 27.08 -6.98
CA LEU A 119 -20.28 27.00 -6.51
C LEU A 119 -19.35 28.00 -7.19
N THR A 120 -19.54 28.28 -8.49
CA THR A 120 -18.71 29.25 -9.21
C THR A 120 -18.73 30.66 -8.64
N ASN A 121 -19.77 31.02 -7.86
CA ASN A 121 -19.89 32.32 -7.21
C ASN A 121 -19.16 32.41 -5.86
N VAL A 122 -18.61 31.32 -5.31
CA VAL A 122 -18.08 31.26 -3.92
C VAL A 122 -16.54 31.07 -3.85
N SER A 123 -15.77 31.66 -4.78
CA SER A 123 -14.29 31.59 -4.92
C SER A 123 -13.77 30.51 -5.90
N PRO A 124 -12.59 30.71 -6.52
CA PRO A 124 -12.20 29.97 -7.71
C PRO A 124 -11.70 28.57 -7.32
N MET A 125 -12.57 27.59 -7.57
CA MET A 125 -12.27 26.18 -7.49
C MET A 125 -11.13 25.82 -8.47
N ARG A 126 -10.08 25.11 -7.99
CA ARG A 126 -9.17 24.39 -8.89
C ARG A 126 -9.96 23.28 -9.57
N THR A 127 -10.34 23.50 -10.82
CA THR A 127 -11.05 22.51 -11.62
C THR A 127 -10.10 21.37 -11.99
N TYR A 128 -10.46 20.14 -11.62
CA TYR A 128 -9.77 18.94 -12.12
C TYR A 128 -10.27 18.66 -13.53
N LYS A 129 -9.45 18.94 -14.55
CA LYS A 129 -9.75 18.52 -15.93
C LYS A 129 -9.48 17.02 -16.06
N SER A 130 -10.52 16.21 -16.25
CA SER A 130 -10.33 14.80 -16.56
C SER A 130 -9.64 14.67 -17.93
N GLY A 131 -8.46 14.06 -17.94
CA GLY A 131 -7.63 13.88 -19.13
C GLY A 131 -8.12 12.79 -20.07
N HIS A 132 -9.42 12.71 -20.35
CA HIS A 132 -9.92 11.87 -21.44
C HIS A 132 -9.88 12.65 -22.75
N LYS A 133 -8.73 12.54 -23.45
CA LYS A 133 -8.70 12.76 -24.90
C LYS A 133 -9.59 11.68 -25.52
N LYS A 134 -10.76 12.06 -26.05
CA LYS A 134 -11.45 11.22 -27.03
C LYS A 134 -10.56 11.13 -28.25
N GLY A 135 -10.17 9.91 -28.60
CA GLY A 135 -9.63 9.60 -29.91
C GLY A 135 -10.76 9.63 -30.94
N GLU A 136 -10.39 10.10 -32.13
CA GLU A 136 -11.14 10.20 -33.39
C GLU A 136 -12.15 11.35 -33.51
#